data_AF-A0A7W9HUA5-F1
#
_entry.id   AF-A0A7W9HUA5-F1
#
_cell.length_a   1.000
_cell.length_b   1.000
_cell.length_c   1.000
_cell.angle_alpha   90.00
_cell.angle_beta   90.00
_cell.angle_gamma   90.00
#
_symmetry.space_group_name_H-M   'P 1'
#
loop_
_entity.id
_entity.type
_entity.pdbx_description
1 polymer ?
#
loop_
_entity_poly.entity_id
_entity_poly.type
_entity_poly.pdbx_seq_one_letter_code
_entity_poly.pdbx_strand_id
1 'polypeptide(L)'
;MTSLALTAPTTSLHTAWLDARDDWGPGVHEDGFGLWPSDEVDSHAGFTAWVARLAAESDPARSETGGMRCTYRWITEDGRVLGGIALRYGLDDFVQRFGHIGYGIRPSARRRGLATWALGRILDEAHSTGLDRVLIICEADNVPSMKTIERHGGVLEDIRHSEDGAVRRYWVDLTNRVTRGVDAGMTAQRPMPTQDDVLGYFDTLSNWGRWGDDDELGTLNHITDDVRLAAARAVRHGRSVSCAWEVAVPEEMERSTTTCPCAADMPGAENMPLPGFRNDRSWGFSTERLGITFHGNTITHVDSPCHIFWDGTMYNGRSHSLVDAATGSGWAAVTAAANGIITRGVLLDIAKVRDVPWLEPGEGVFPQDLEEAERRQGVRVRPGDAVLLRTGYGRARHETGASGGFTQAGWHASCLPWLHEREVALIGADTPQDVQPSGYEDVLMPVHAVSLVAMGLWLLDNCDLEACATTAAELGQWDFQLAAAPVRFAGTSGSPVNPIATF
;
A
#
# COMPACT_ATOMS: atom_id res chain seq x y z
N MET A 1 4.38 -7.91 -15.68
CA MET A 1 4.02 -7.11 -14.50
C MET A 1 4.34 -5.67 -14.84
N THR A 2 3.35 -4.78 -14.78
CA THR A 2 3.41 -3.41 -15.30
C THR A 2 4.10 -2.47 -14.33
N SER A 3 5.35 -2.07 -14.60
CA SER A 3 6.14 -1.17 -13.74
C SER A 3 6.03 0.29 -14.22
N LEU A 4 5.23 1.11 -13.54
CA LEU A 4 5.08 2.55 -13.81
C LEU A 4 6.19 3.36 -13.11
N ALA A 5 6.98 4.15 -13.85
CA ALA A 5 8.13 4.88 -13.31
C ALA A 5 8.37 6.25 -13.96
N LEU A 6 9.13 7.11 -13.26
CA LEU A 6 9.73 8.34 -13.82
C LEU A 6 11.18 8.00 -14.18
N THR A 7 11.41 7.68 -15.44
CA THR A 7 12.73 7.28 -15.94
C THR A 7 13.48 8.49 -16.49
N ALA A 8 14.79 8.57 -16.24
CA ALA A 8 15.62 9.55 -16.95
C ALA A 8 15.61 9.28 -18.47
N PRO A 9 15.65 10.32 -19.33
CA PRO A 9 15.79 10.14 -20.77
C PRO A 9 16.97 9.20 -21.10
N THR A 10 16.71 8.20 -21.94
CA THR A 10 17.71 7.19 -22.29
C THR A 10 17.53 6.75 -23.74
N THR A 11 18.65 6.49 -24.41
CA THR A 11 18.68 6.02 -25.80
C THR A 11 18.05 4.63 -25.97
N SER A 12 18.00 3.84 -24.90
CA SER A 12 17.36 2.51 -24.89
C SER A 12 15.85 2.56 -25.15
N LEU A 13 15.21 3.71 -24.92
CA LEU A 13 13.78 3.92 -25.12
C LEU A 13 13.45 4.61 -26.46
N HIS A 14 14.40 4.72 -27.40
CA HIS A 14 14.20 5.42 -28.68
C HIS A 14 12.95 4.96 -29.43
N THR A 15 12.79 3.67 -29.66
CA THR A 15 11.61 3.13 -30.36
C THR A 15 10.31 3.37 -29.59
N ALA A 16 10.33 3.20 -28.27
CA ALA A 16 9.17 3.43 -27.41
C ALA A 16 8.76 4.91 -27.36
N TRP A 17 9.74 5.81 -27.46
CA TRP A 17 9.52 7.24 -27.54
C TRP A 17 8.92 7.65 -28.90
N LEU A 18 9.43 7.12 -30.01
CA LEU A 18 8.86 7.36 -31.34
C LEU A 18 7.39 6.92 -31.41
N ASP A 19 7.06 5.75 -30.85
CA ASP A 19 5.67 5.29 -30.73
C ASP A 19 4.80 6.25 -29.91
N ALA A 20 5.35 6.81 -28.83
CA ALA A 20 4.65 7.79 -28.00
C ALA A 20 4.43 9.11 -28.74
N ARG A 21 5.41 9.59 -29.50
CA ARG A 21 5.32 10.79 -30.35
C ARG A 21 4.25 10.62 -31.42
N ASP A 22 4.28 9.50 -32.14
CA ASP A 22 3.38 9.27 -33.27
C ASP A 22 1.89 9.24 -32.82
N ASP A 23 1.63 8.88 -31.56
CA ASP A 23 0.30 8.92 -30.92
C ASP A 23 -0.26 10.35 -30.72
N TRP A 24 0.59 11.39 -30.70
CA TRP A 24 0.13 12.78 -30.64
C TRP A 24 -0.40 13.31 -31.97
N GLY A 25 -0.01 12.69 -33.09
CA GLY A 25 -0.34 13.16 -34.44
C GLY A 25 0.43 14.43 -34.85
N PRO A 26 0.17 14.99 -36.05
CA PRO A 26 0.87 16.18 -36.53
C PRO A 26 0.48 17.43 -35.74
N GLY A 27 1.43 18.03 -35.02
CA GLY A 27 1.24 19.24 -34.21
C GLY A 27 2.11 19.23 -32.95
N VAL A 28 2.39 20.40 -32.36
CA VAL A 28 3.38 20.54 -31.28
C VAL A 28 2.72 20.51 -29.92
N HIS A 29 2.59 19.35 -29.28
CA HIS A 29 2.25 19.30 -27.85
C HIS A 29 2.97 18.16 -27.11
N GLU A 30 4.30 18.12 -27.19
CA GLU A 30 5.12 17.19 -26.40
C GLU A 30 5.67 17.84 -25.13
N ASP A 31 4.76 18.42 -24.34
CA ASP A 31 5.15 19.12 -23.13
C ASP A 31 5.86 18.18 -22.16
N GLY A 32 6.95 18.67 -21.56
CA GLY A 32 7.75 17.91 -20.61
C GLY A 32 8.81 16.97 -21.22
N PHE A 33 8.87 16.79 -22.54
CA PHE A 33 9.95 16.01 -23.17
C PHE A 33 11.23 16.81 -23.43
N GLY A 34 11.15 18.14 -23.52
CA GLY A 34 12.30 18.99 -23.81
C GLY A 34 12.72 19.01 -25.28
N LEU A 35 11.80 18.70 -26.19
CA LEU A 35 12.04 18.74 -27.64
C LEU A 35 12.02 20.18 -28.17
N TRP A 36 13.01 20.53 -28.98
CA TRP A 36 13.09 21.80 -29.72
C TRP A 36 12.92 21.56 -31.22
N PRO A 37 12.50 22.58 -32.00
CA PRO A 37 12.36 22.46 -33.45
C PRO A 37 13.65 22.08 -34.20
N SER A 38 14.81 22.30 -33.58
CA SER A 38 16.12 21.97 -34.16
C SER A 38 16.61 20.55 -33.83
N ASP A 39 15.94 19.84 -32.93
CA ASP A 39 16.33 18.48 -32.56
C ASP A 39 15.92 17.49 -33.65
N GLU A 40 16.85 16.64 -34.08
CA GLU A 40 16.57 15.53 -34.98
C GLU A 40 16.43 14.27 -34.12
N VAL A 41 15.24 13.68 -34.07
CA VAL A 41 14.93 12.57 -33.16
C VAL A 41 14.52 11.29 -33.89
N ASP A 42 14.39 11.33 -35.21
CA ASP A 42 14.00 10.18 -36.04
C ASP A 42 15.17 9.20 -36.17
N SER A 43 16.38 9.70 -36.39
CA SER A 43 17.58 8.88 -36.46
C SER A 43 18.11 8.55 -35.07
N HIS A 44 18.72 7.38 -34.93
CA HIS A 44 19.36 6.97 -33.67
C HIS A 44 20.47 7.93 -33.24
N ALA A 45 21.21 8.50 -34.20
CA ALA A 45 22.31 9.43 -33.93
C ALA A 45 21.78 10.77 -33.41
N GLY A 46 20.74 11.31 -34.05
CA GLY A 46 20.08 12.53 -33.59
C GLY A 46 19.41 12.35 -32.23
N PHE A 47 18.66 11.26 -32.04
CA PHE A 47 18.05 10.94 -30.75
C PHE A 47 19.08 10.82 -29.62
N THR A 48 20.24 10.20 -29.91
CA THR A 48 21.35 10.12 -28.95
C THR A 48 21.90 11.49 -28.60
N ALA A 49 22.08 12.37 -29.59
CA ALA A 49 22.52 13.74 -29.36
C ALA A 49 21.51 14.54 -28.53
N TRP A 50 20.21 14.35 -28.80
CA TRP A 50 19.12 14.96 -28.04
C TRP A 50 19.10 14.49 -26.58
N VAL A 51 19.14 13.18 -26.33
CA VAL A 51 19.21 12.63 -24.96
C VAL A 51 20.44 13.13 -24.20
N ALA A 52 21.60 13.22 -24.88
CA ALA A 52 22.81 13.78 -24.28
C ALA A 52 22.65 15.26 -23.91
N ARG A 53 21.92 16.06 -24.72
CA ARG A 53 21.58 17.45 -24.39
C ARG A 53 20.70 17.53 -23.15
N LEU A 54 19.64 16.72 -23.06
CA LEU A 54 18.75 16.69 -21.88
C LEU A 54 19.52 16.31 -20.61
N ALA A 55 20.46 15.36 -20.71
CA ALA A 55 21.33 14.97 -19.59
C ALA A 55 22.25 16.13 -19.16
N ALA A 56 22.85 16.85 -20.11
CA ALA A 56 23.70 18.02 -19.83
C ALA A 56 22.91 19.18 -19.22
N GLU A 57 21.64 19.37 -19.60
CA GLU A 57 20.74 20.37 -19.01
C GLU A 57 20.30 20.00 -17.59
N SER A 58 20.28 18.71 -17.26
CA SER A 58 19.94 18.20 -15.92
C SER A 58 21.08 18.32 -14.92
N ASP A 59 22.32 18.56 -15.38
CA ASP A 59 23.53 18.65 -14.55
C ASP A 59 23.44 19.80 -13.54
N PRO A 60 23.60 19.55 -12.23
CA PRO A 60 23.65 20.60 -11.20
C PRO A 60 24.68 21.71 -11.49
N ALA A 61 25.84 21.37 -12.09
CA ALA A 61 26.88 22.34 -12.42
C ALA A 61 26.47 23.33 -13.53
N ARG A 62 25.38 23.03 -14.26
CA ARG A 62 24.86 23.90 -15.34
C ARG A 62 24.51 25.29 -14.82
N SER A 63 23.90 25.38 -13.63
CA SER A 63 23.53 26.64 -13.00
C SER A 63 24.74 27.52 -12.67
N GLU A 64 25.88 26.92 -12.34
CA GLU A 64 27.14 27.64 -12.06
C GLU A 64 27.74 28.28 -13.32
N THR A 65 27.42 27.73 -14.50
CA THR A 65 27.85 28.25 -15.81
C THR A 65 26.87 29.24 -16.44
N GLY A 66 25.82 29.63 -15.71
CA GLY A 66 24.79 30.59 -16.17
C GLY A 66 23.76 30.00 -17.14
N GLY A 67 23.74 28.67 -17.32
CA GLY A 67 22.71 27.98 -18.12
C GLY A 67 21.48 27.64 -17.28
N MET A 68 20.29 27.69 -17.89
CA MET A 68 19.06 27.14 -17.30
C MET A 68 19.27 25.65 -17.02
N ARG A 69 19.13 25.25 -15.76
CA ARG A 69 19.09 23.85 -15.36
C ARG A 69 17.66 23.33 -15.49
N CYS A 70 17.50 22.17 -16.10
CA CYS A 70 16.21 21.53 -16.28
C CYS A 70 16.36 20.01 -16.17
N THR A 71 15.62 19.41 -15.24
CA THR A 71 15.53 17.97 -15.09
C THR A 71 14.38 17.44 -15.92
N TYR A 72 14.65 16.45 -16.76
CA TYR A 72 13.64 15.74 -17.55
C TYR A 72 13.38 14.34 -17.01
N ARG A 73 12.12 13.91 -17.01
CA ARG A 73 11.68 12.55 -16.69
C ARG A 73 10.64 12.09 -17.71
N TRP A 74 10.73 10.83 -18.12
CA TRP A 74 9.73 10.16 -18.94
C TRP A 74 8.87 9.27 -18.06
N ILE A 75 7.56 9.33 -18.25
CA ILE A 75 6.60 8.46 -17.59
C ILE A 75 6.60 7.15 -18.37
N THR A 76 7.10 6.07 -17.78
CA THR A 76 7.28 4.78 -18.46
C THR A 76 6.46 3.68 -17.80
N GLU A 77 5.94 2.75 -18.59
CA GLU A 77 5.22 1.56 -18.12
C GLU A 77 5.48 0.40 -19.07
N ASP A 78 6.00 -0.73 -18.59
CA ASP A 78 6.34 -1.91 -19.41
C ASP A 78 7.21 -1.61 -20.64
N GLY A 79 8.19 -0.72 -20.48
CA GLY A 79 9.06 -0.31 -21.58
C GLY A 79 8.37 0.59 -22.62
N ARG A 80 7.12 1.03 -22.38
CA ARG A 80 6.46 2.08 -23.17
C ARG A 80 6.69 3.45 -22.55
N VAL A 81 6.74 4.47 -23.39
CA VAL A 81 6.71 5.87 -22.95
C VAL A 81 5.27 6.36 -23.01
N LEU A 82 4.78 6.91 -21.90
CA LEU A 82 3.41 7.38 -21.72
C LEU A 82 3.30 8.91 -21.62
N GLY A 83 4.41 9.60 -21.42
CA GLY A 83 4.45 11.06 -21.29
C GLY A 83 5.80 11.58 -20.82
N GLY A 84 5.92 12.90 -20.74
CA GLY A 84 7.10 13.61 -20.27
C GLY A 84 6.74 14.58 -19.16
N ILE A 85 7.67 14.82 -18.23
CA ILE A 85 7.58 15.86 -17.21
C ILE A 85 8.96 16.49 -17.00
N ALA A 86 8.99 17.81 -16.92
CA ALA A 86 10.21 18.59 -16.76
C ALA A 86 10.12 19.47 -15.52
N LEU A 87 11.26 19.65 -14.83
CA LEU A 87 11.46 20.54 -13.69
C LEU A 87 12.59 21.52 -13.99
N ARG A 88 12.26 22.81 -14.08
CA ARG A 88 13.18 23.91 -14.37
C ARG A 88 13.58 24.59 -13.06
N TYR A 89 14.86 24.92 -12.94
CA TYR A 89 15.45 25.50 -11.74
C TYR A 89 15.81 26.97 -11.99
N GLY A 90 15.32 27.86 -11.13
CA GLY A 90 15.60 29.30 -11.20
C GLY A 90 14.34 30.16 -11.22
N LEU A 91 14.52 31.48 -11.31
CA LEU A 91 13.44 32.48 -11.33
C LEU A 91 13.58 33.44 -12.52
N ASP A 92 14.24 33.00 -13.59
CA ASP A 92 14.41 33.82 -14.78
C ASP A 92 13.09 34.08 -15.51
N ASP A 93 13.14 34.96 -16.52
CA ASP A 93 11.97 35.33 -17.33
C ASP A 93 11.31 34.10 -17.99
N PHE A 94 12.08 33.04 -18.22
CA PHE A 94 11.57 31.81 -18.78
C PHE A 94 10.68 31.06 -17.78
N VAL A 95 11.12 30.84 -16.54
CA VAL A 95 10.28 30.24 -15.48
C VAL A 95 9.06 31.12 -15.19
N GLN A 96 9.22 32.44 -15.25
CA GLN A 96 8.10 33.36 -15.09
C GLN A 96 7.07 33.25 -16.22
N ARG A 97 7.46 32.84 -17.43
CA ARG A 97 6.53 32.66 -18.56
C ARG A 97 5.94 31.26 -18.66
N PHE A 98 6.71 30.22 -18.31
CA PHE A 98 6.35 28.82 -18.58
C PHE A 98 6.23 27.93 -17.32
N GLY A 99 6.51 28.48 -16.13
CA GLY A 99 6.51 27.73 -14.87
C GLY A 99 7.77 26.91 -14.66
N HIS A 100 7.91 26.38 -13.45
CA HIS A 100 8.96 25.43 -13.09
C HIS A 100 8.66 24.06 -13.67
N ILE A 101 7.38 23.65 -13.69
CA ILE A 101 6.98 22.31 -14.11
C ILE A 101 6.10 22.38 -15.35
N GLY A 102 6.46 21.57 -16.35
CA GLY A 102 5.64 21.31 -17.54
C GLY A 102 5.55 19.81 -17.82
N TYR A 103 4.38 19.32 -18.22
CA TYR A 103 4.15 17.90 -18.47
C TYR A 103 3.11 17.64 -19.56
N GLY A 104 3.22 16.48 -20.19
CA GLY A 104 2.32 16.02 -21.25
C GLY A 104 2.15 14.51 -21.18
N ILE A 105 0.89 14.05 -21.31
CA ILE A 105 0.54 12.62 -21.36
C ILE A 105 0.05 12.28 -22.76
N ARG A 106 0.63 11.23 -23.36
CA ARG A 106 0.26 10.77 -24.69
C ARG A 106 -1.25 10.48 -24.77
N PRO A 107 -1.94 10.82 -25.86
CA PRO A 107 -3.40 10.77 -25.93
C PRO A 107 -4.01 9.43 -25.50
N SER A 108 -3.44 8.31 -25.94
CA SER A 108 -3.93 6.97 -25.62
C SER A 108 -3.81 6.58 -24.14
N ALA A 109 -2.97 7.27 -23.37
CA ALA A 109 -2.73 6.99 -21.95
C ALA A 109 -3.45 7.96 -20.98
N ARG A 110 -4.22 8.92 -21.50
CA ARG A 110 -4.96 9.90 -20.68
C ARG A 110 -6.08 9.24 -19.88
N ARG A 111 -6.56 9.94 -18.84
CA ARG A 111 -7.61 9.47 -17.90
C ARG A 111 -7.23 8.27 -17.02
N ARG A 112 -5.92 7.98 -16.90
CA ARG A 112 -5.35 6.95 -16.03
C ARG A 112 -4.70 7.50 -14.74
N GLY A 113 -4.83 8.80 -14.46
CA GLY A 113 -4.19 9.45 -13.31
C GLY A 113 -2.68 9.72 -13.44
N LEU A 114 -2.07 9.45 -14.61
CA LEU A 114 -0.63 9.55 -14.81
C LEU A 114 -0.03 10.95 -14.58
N ALA A 115 -0.72 12.01 -15.03
CA ALA A 115 -0.28 13.38 -14.79
C ALA A 115 -0.27 13.73 -13.29
N THR A 116 -1.30 13.31 -12.57
CA THR A 116 -1.39 13.49 -11.12
C THR A 116 -0.29 12.73 -10.40
N TRP A 117 -0.04 11.48 -10.78
CA TRP A 117 1.05 10.68 -10.22
C TRP A 117 2.42 11.30 -10.50
N ALA A 118 2.71 11.67 -11.76
CA ALA A 118 3.98 12.25 -12.18
C ALA A 118 4.24 13.60 -11.52
N LEU A 119 3.21 14.46 -11.42
CA LEU A 119 3.33 15.76 -10.75
C LEU A 119 3.68 15.58 -9.27
N GLY A 120 3.07 14.61 -8.59
CA GLY A 120 3.39 14.34 -7.18
C GLY A 120 4.87 13.99 -6.98
N ARG A 121 5.41 13.12 -7.84
CA ARG A 121 6.80 12.66 -7.80
C ARG A 121 7.80 13.77 -8.15
N ILE A 122 7.52 14.57 -9.19
CA ILE A 122 8.47 15.64 -9.58
C ILE A 122 8.50 16.77 -8.55
N LEU A 123 7.39 17.02 -7.86
CA LEU A 123 7.36 17.99 -6.76
C LEU A 123 8.20 17.50 -5.56
N ASP A 124 8.31 16.17 -5.35
CA ASP A 124 9.17 15.61 -4.29
C ASP A 124 10.63 15.92 -4.64
N GLU A 125 11.00 15.71 -5.90
CA GLU A 125 12.33 16.06 -6.43
C GLU A 125 12.62 17.57 -6.37
N ALA A 126 11.62 18.41 -6.69
CA ALA A 126 11.73 19.86 -6.58
C ALA A 126 12.03 20.31 -5.15
N HIS A 127 11.36 19.71 -4.17
CA HIS A 127 11.62 20.05 -2.79
C HIS A 127 12.99 19.51 -2.32
N SER A 128 13.45 18.32 -2.78
CA SER A 128 14.73 17.74 -2.30
C SER A 128 15.94 18.52 -2.80
N THR A 129 15.73 19.27 -3.88
CA THR A 129 16.74 20.15 -4.47
C THR A 129 16.71 21.56 -3.89
N GLY A 130 15.92 21.79 -2.83
CA GLY A 130 15.91 23.03 -2.06
C GLY A 130 14.94 24.11 -2.57
N LEU A 131 13.96 23.76 -3.41
CA LEU A 131 12.91 24.71 -3.78
C LEU A 131 11.85 24.77 -2.68
N ASP A 132 11.60 25.99 -2.17
CA ASP A 132 10.56 26.25 -1.16
C ASP A 132 9.15 26.34 -1.75
N ARG A 133 9.05 26.65 -3.05
CA ARG A 133 7.79 26.70 -3.79
C ARG A 133 8.06 26.58 -5.28
N VAL A 134 7.06 26.11 -6.03
CA VAL A 134 7.11 26.06 -7.49
C VAL A 134 5.89 26.71 -8.12
N LEU A 135 6.13 27.40 -9.23
CA LEU A 135 5.12 27.95 -10.12
C LEU A 135 4.77 26.91 -11.18
N ILE A 136 3.50 26.57 -11.33
CA ILE A 136 2.99 25.72 -12.40
C ILE A 136 2.01 26.53 -13.22
N ILE A 137 2.18 26.50 -14.54
CA ILE A 137 1.35 27.26 -15.48
C ILE A 137 0.62 26.29 -16.39
N CYS A 138 -0.68 26.52 -16.60
CA CYS A 138 -1.46 25.78 -17.59
C CYS A 138 -2.40 26.74 -18.36
N GLU A 139 -2.83 26.32 -19.55
CA GLU A 139 -3.88 27.04 -20.28
C GLU A 139 -5.15 27.16 -19.43
N ALA A 140 -5.85 28.29 -19.56
CA ALA A 140 -6.97 28.65 -18.70
C ALA A 140 -8.19 27.74 -18.87
N ASP A 141 -8.31 27.05 -20.01
CA ASP A 141 -9.35 26.08 -20.32
C ASP A 141 -8.91 24.62 -20.09
N ASN A 142 -7.66 24.39 -19.68
CA ASN A 142 -7.14 23.05 -19.40
C ASN A 142 -7.60 22.53 -18.02
N VAL A 143 -8.88 22.17 -17.94
CA VAL A 143 -9.53 21.63 -16.73
C VAL A 143 -8.79 20.44 -16.11
N PRO A 144 -8.27 19.46 -16.87
CA PRO A 144 -7.49 18.37 -16.30
C PRO A 144 -6.22 18.83 -15.57
N SER A 145 -5.45 19.77 -16.14
CA SER A 145 -4.24 20.30 -15.50
C SER A 145 -4.58 21.13 -14.27
N MET A 146 -5.65 21.95 -14.32
CA MET A 146 -6.13 22.70 -13.15
C MET A 146 -6.39 21.78 -11.96
N LYS A 147 -7.22 20.73 -12.16
CA LYS A 147 -7.53 19.75 -11.11
C LYS A 147 -6.30 19.00 -10.62
N THR A 148 -5.35 18.70 -11.52
CA THR A 148 -4.11 18.01 -11.18
C THR A 148 -3.22 18.89 -10.28
N ILE A 149 -3.10 20.18 -10.59
CA ILE A 149 -2.31 21.13 -9.83
C ILE A 149 -2.95 21.42 -8.47
N GLU A 150 -4.27 21.68 -8.44
CA GLU A 150 -5.02 21.95 -7.21
C GLU A 150 -4.99 20.77 -6.24
N ARG A 151 -5.05 19.53 -6.76
CA ARG A 151 -4.91 18.31 -5.95
C ARG A 151 -3.56 18.19 -5.24
N HIS A 152 -2.51 18.80 -5.78
CA HIS A 152 -1.19 18.86 -5.16
C HIS A 152 -0.96 20.15 -4.37
N GLY A 153 -2.03 20.81 -3.93
CA GLY A 153 -1.96 22.01 -3.11
C GLY A 153 -1.63 23.29 -3.90
N GLY A 154 -1.76 23.27 -5.22
CA GLY A 154 -1.57 24.46 -6.04
C GLY A 154 -2.64 25.52 -5.75
N VAL A 155 -2.20 26.70 -5.33
CA VAL A 155 -3.04 27.88 -5.09
C VAL A 155 -2.92 28.82 -6.29
N LEU A 156 -4.05 29.16 -6.89
CA LEU A 156 -4.11 30.09 -8.02
C LEU A 156 -3.59 31.47 -7.61
N GLU A 157 -2.56 31.96 -8.30
CA GLU A 157 -2.03 33.32 -8.19
C GLU A 157 -2.89 34.28 -9.01
N ASP A 158 -2.89 34.11 -10.33
CA ASP A 158 -3.57 34.97 -11.29
C ASP A 158 -3.86 34.23 -12.62
N ILE A 159 -4.62 34.92 -13.48
CA ILE A 159 -4.84 34.55 -14.88
C ILE A 159 -4.23 35.65 -15.73
N ARG A 160 -3.31 35.29 -16.64
CA ARG A 160 -2.65 36.24 -17.55
C ARG A 160 -3.10 36.01 -18.97
N HIS A 161 -3.32 37.10 -19.68
CA HIS A 161 -3.67 37.08 -21.10
C HIS A 161 -2.47 37.54 -21.92
N SER A 162 -2.09 36.75 -22.91
CA SER A 162 -1.11 37.11 -23.93
C SER A 162 -1.70 36.88 -25.33
N GLU A 163 -0.90 37.15 -26.37
CA GLU A 163 -1.25 36.81 -27.75
C GLU A 163 -1.40 35.30 -27.96
N ASP A 164 -0.79 34.48 -27.10
CA ASP A 164 -0.77 33.02 -27.19
C ASP A 164 -1.98 32.36 -26.49
N GLY A 165 -2.76 33.11 -25.70
CA GLY A 165 -3.89 32.59 -24.95
C GLY A 165 -3.98 33.13 -23.52
N ALA A 166 -4.96 32.63 -22.77
CA ALA A 166 -5.08 32.91 -21.34
C ALA A 166 -4.46 31.76 -20.56
N VAL A 167 -3.54 32.05 -19.66
CA VAL A 167 -2.88 31.05 -18.81
C VAL A 167 -3.18 31.29 -17.34
N ARG A 168 -3.36 30.20 -16.59
CA ARG A 168 -3.49 30.19 -15.13
C ARG A 168 -2.15 29.88 -14.49
N ARG A 169 -1.84 30.57 -13.42
CA ARG A 169 -0.58 30.48 -12.70
C ARG A 169 -0.83 30.03 -11.27
N TYR A 170 -0.23 28.93 -10.87
CA TYR A 170 -0.43 28.34 -9.55
C TYR A 170 0.90 28.27 -8.80
N TRP A 171 0.89 28.67 -7.53
CA TRP A 171 1.99 28.37 -6.62
C TRP A 171 1.68 27.14 -5.80
N VAL A 172 2.61 26.19 -5.78
CA VAL A 172 2.62 25.08 -4.83
C VAL A 172 3.67 25.39 -3.79
N ASP A 173 3.27 25.49 -2.53
CA ASP A 173 4.18 25.61 -1.39
C ASP A 173 4.81 24.24 -1.11
N LEU A 174 6.14 24.20 -1.06
CA LEU A 174 6.91 23.00 -0.80
C LEU A 174 7.49 22.97 0.62
N THR A 175 7.41 24.07 1.38
CA THR A 175 7.99 24.18 2.73
C THR A 175 7.42 23.18 3.74
N ASN A 176 6.15 22.79 3.56
CA ASN A 176 5.47 21.78 4.36
C ASN A 176 5.38 20.42 3.67
N ARG A 177 6.00 20.27 2.49
CA ARG A 177 5.96 19.03 1.72
C ARG A 177 7.04 18.11 2.27
N VAL A 178 6.70 16.91 2.71
CA VAL A 178 7.74 15.97 3.16
C VAL A 178 8.43 15.43 1.91
N THR A 179 9.69 15.83 1.72
CA THR A 179 10.50 15.34 0.61
C THR A 179 10.85 13.88 0.77
N ARG A 180 10.48 13.06 -0.21
CA ARG A 180 11.06 11.73 -0.38
C ARG A 180 12.39 11.85 -1.16
N GLY A 181 13.51 12.02 -0.47
CA GLY A 181 14.86 11.77 -1.02
C GLY A 181 16.05 12.47 -0.34
N VAL A 182 16.92 11.67 0.31
CA VAL A 182 18.39 11.78 0.57
C VAL A 182 18.98 13.21 0.68
N ASP A 183 19.37 13.78 1.85
CA ASP A 183 20.54 13.39 2.66
C ASP A 183 20.65 14.15 4.04
N ALA A 184 21.41 13.55 4.96
CA ALA A 184 22.09 14.03 6.19
C ALA A 184 21.75 15.39 6.88
N GLY A 185 21.26 15.32 8.14
CA GLY A 185 21.60 16.33 9.18
C GLY A 185 20.60 16.59 10.33
N MET A 186 20.71 15.81 11.42
CA MET A 186 20.18 16.06 12.78
C MET A 186 18.66 15.95 13.04
N THR A 187 18.06 14.86 12.58
CA THR A 187 17.22 14.03 13.48
C THR A 187 18.03 12.77 13.77
N ALA A 188 17.82 12.09 14.89
CA ALA A 188 18.38 10.74 15.04
C ALA A 188 17.88 9.94 13.83
N GLN A 189 18.78 9.62 12.88
CA GLN A 189 18.46 8.83 11.70
C GLN A 189 17.73 7.60 12.21
N ARG A 190 16.45 7.44 11.84
CA ARG A 190 15.75 6.17 12.04
C ARG A 190 16.52 5.18 11.17
N PRO A 191 17.31 4.25 11.73
CA PRO A 191 18.14 3.38 10.92
C PRO A 191 17.18 2.47 10.13
N MET A 192 17.10 2.73 8.84
CA MET A 192 16.30 1.93 7.91
C MET A 192 17.12 0.70 7.57
N PRO A 193 16.59 -0.52 7.76
CA PRO A 193 17.30 -1.72 7.33
C PRO A 193 17.52 -1.66 5.82
N THR A 194 18.72 -2.01 5.41
CA THR A 194 19.11 -2.21 4.02
C THR A 194 18.45 -3.48 3.46
N GLN A 195 18.58 -3.71 2.16
CA GLN A 195 18.12 -4.96 1.54
C GLN A 195 18.79 -6.18 2.18
N ASP A 196 20.09 -6.11 2.43
CA ASP A 196 20.84 -7.18 3.09
C ASP A 196 20.37 -7.41 4.53
N ASP A 197 20.02 -6.35 5.26
CA ASP A 197 19.46 -6.48 6.61
C ASP A 197 18.13 -7.24 6.59
N VAL A 198 17.24 -6.91 5.64
CA VAL A 198 15.94 -7.58 5.49
C VAL A 198 16.11 -9.04 5.07
N LEU A 199 17.03 -9.34 4.14
CA LEU A 199 17.38 -10.72 3.79
C LEU A 199 17.94 -11.47 5.01
N GLY A 200 18.78 -10.80 5.81
CA GLY A 200 19.32 -11.35 7.06
C GLY A 200 18.25 -11.61 8.13
N TYR A 201 17.06 -11.01 8.05
CA TYR A 201 15.97 -11.30 8.98
C TYR A 201 15.41 -12.71 8.83
N PHE A 202 15.51 -13.34 7.64
CA PHE A 202 15.09 -14.73 7.48
C PHE A 202 15.89 -15.70 8.37
N ASP A 203 17.16 -15.37 8.63
CA ASP A 203 18.02 -16.15 9.52
C ASP A 203 17.92 -15.65 10.97
N THR A 204 18.07 -14.34 11.18
CA THR A 204 18.25 -13.76 12.53
C THR A 204 16.97 -13.71 13.35
N LEU A 205 15.80 -13.66 12.70
CA LEU A 205 14.48 -13.67 13.36
C LEU A 205 13.80 -15.05 13.27
N SER A 206 14.52 -16.08 12.80
CA SER A 206 13.96 -17.41 12.64
C SER A 206 13.57 -18.03 13.98
N ASN A 207 12.36 -18.59 14.04
CA ASN A 207 11.90 -19.44 15.14
C ASN A 207 11.88 -20.92 14.74
N TRP A 208 12.57 -21.33 13.69
CA TRP A 208 12.61 -22.72 13.26
C TRP A 208 13.25 -23.60 14.35
N GLY A 209 12.64 -24.76 14.60
CA GLY A 209 13.03 -25.67 15.67
C GLY A 209 12.74 -25.17 17.10
N ARG A 210 12.30 -23.92 17.29
CA ARG A 210 12.08 -23.33 18.63
C ARG A 210 11.06 -24.11 19.47
N TRP A 211 10.01 -24.61 18.82
CA TRP A 211 8.96 -25.43 19.45
C TRP A 211 8.98 -26.90 18.98
N GLY A 212 10.08 -27.32 18.36
CA GLY A 212 10.27 -28.65 17.77
C GLY A 212 10.11 -28.64 16.24
N ASP A 213 10.72 -29.64 15.60
CA ASP A 213 10.77 -29.75 14.14
C ASP A 213 9.40 -30.03 13.52
N ASP A 214 8.47 -30.59 14.32
CA ASP A 214 7.11 -30.89 13.89
C ASP A 214 6.10 -29.78 14.25
N ASP A 215 6.57 -28.61 14.69
CA ASP A 215 5.69 -27.48 14.99
C ASP A 215 5.11 -26.83 13.72
N GLU A 216 3.79 -26.66 13.74
CA GLU A 216 2.99 -26.00 12.69
C GLU A 216 2.35 -24.69 13.17
N LEU A 217 2.46 -24.37 14.47
CA LEU A 217 1.79 -23.21 15.07
C LEU A 217 2.63 -21.94 14.99
N GLY A 218 3.95 -22.04 15.05
CA GLY A 218 4.82 -20.88 15.10
C GLY A 218 4.55 -20.02 16.34
N THR A 219 4.45 -18.71 16.16
CA THR A 219 4.30 -17.76 17.27
C THR A 219 3.00 -17.92 18.07
N LEU A 220 1.99 -18.64 17.57
CA LEU A 220 0.81 -18.97 18.35
C LEU A 220 1.14 -19.81 19.59
N ASN A 221 2.30 -20.48 19.63
CA ASN A 221 2.83 -21.14 20.83
C ASN A 221 3.13 -20.17 21.99
N HIS A 222 3.28 -18.86 21.73
CA HIS A 222 3.37 -17.85 22.78
C HIS A 222 2.04 -17.64 23.52
N ILE A 223 0.91 -18.07 22.94
CA ILE A 223 -0.40 -18.02 23.59
C ILE A 223 -0.53 -19.21 24.55
N THR A 224 0.05 -19.05 25.73
CA THR A 224 -0.08 -20.00 26.83
C THR A 224 -1.44 -19.89 27.52
N ASP A 225 -1.75 -20.82 28.43
CA ASP A 225 -2.96 -20.73 29.24
C ASP A 225 -2.98 -19.50 30.14
N ASP A 226 -1.82 -19.06 30.64
CA ASP A 226 -1.70 -17.82 31.41
C ASP A 226 -2.00 -16.58 30.55
N VAL A 227 -1.59 -16.57 29.28
CA VAL A 227 -1.94 -15.51 28.34
C VAL A 227 -3.44 -15.51 28.05
N ARG A 228 -4.07 -16.68 27.87
CA ARG A 228 -5.53 -16.79 27.73
C ARG A 228 -6.28 -16.27 28.96
N LEU A 229 -5.80 -16.59 30.16
CA LEU A 229 -6.35 -16.07 31.41
C LEU A 229 -6.16 -14.55 31.53
N ALA A 230 -5.01 -14.03 31.11
CA ALA A 230 -4.76 -12.59 31.06
C ALA A 230 -5.72 -11.88 30.09
N ALA A 231 -5.96 -12.47 28.92
CA ALA A 231 -6.95 -11.97 27.96
C ALA A 231 -8.36 -11.92 28.56
N ALA A 232 -8.81 -13.00 29.21
CA ALA A 232 -10.11 -13.02 29.88
C ALA A 232 -10.23 -11.95 30.98
N ARG A 233 -9.14 -11.66 31.71
CA ARG A 233 -9.09 -10.59 32.73
C ARG A 233 -9.07 -9.18 32.14
N ALA A 234 -8.72 -9.02 30.86
CA ALA A 234 -8.78 -7.74 30.16
C ALA A 234 -10.23 -7.31 29.89
N VAL A 235 -11.20 -8.24 29.95
CA VAL A 235 -12.63 -7.92 29.83
C VAL A 235 -13.14 -7.25 31.12
N ARG A 236 -13.23 -5.93 31.12
CA ARG A 236 -13.69 -5.08 32.22
C ARG A 236 -15.09 -4.52 31.99
N HIS A 237 -15.52 -4.42 30.73
CA HIS A 237 -16.77 -3.76 30.36
C HIS A 237 -17.82 -4.72 29.78
N GLY A 238 -17.40 -5.88 29.25
CA GLY A 238 -18.26 -6.84 28.57
C GLY A 238 -18.75 -6.36 27.20
N ARG A 239 -18.09 -5.35 26.61
CA ARG A 239 -18.46 -4.78 25.30
C ARG A 239 -17.65 -5.45 24.21
N SER A 240 -18.32 -6.12 23.28
CA SER A 240 -17.69 -6.77 22.13
C SER A 240 -17.93 -5.98 20.85
N VAL A 241 -16.91 -5.86 20.01
CA VAL A 241 -16.98 -5.25 18.68
C VAL A 241 -16.31 -6.16 17.64
N SER A 242 -16.90 -6.22 16.45
CA SER A 242 -16.28 -6.85 15.28
C SER A 242 -15.09 -6.02 14.81
N CYS A 243 -14.01 -6.69 14.44
CA CYS A 243 -12.87 -6.09 13.74
C CYS A 243 -12.80 -6.54 12.27
N ALA A 244 -13.91 -7.04 11.71
CA ALA A 244 -13.98 -7.48 10.32
C ALA A 244 -14.95 -6.67 9.49
N TRP A 245 -14.60 -6.53 8.21
CA TRP A 245 -15.53 -6.06 7.17
C TRP A 245 -16.63 -7.09 6.92
N GLU A 246 -17.82 -6.59 6.61
CA GLU A 246 -18.85 -7.43 6.01
C GLU A 246 -18.36 -7.94 4.64
N VAL A 247 -18.49 -9.25 4.42
CA VAL A 247 -18.27 -9.84 3.09
C VAL A 247 -19.52 -9.57 2.25
N ALA A 248 -19.60 -8.36 1.71
CA ALA A 248 -20.72 -7.89 0.90
C ALA A 248 -20.60 -8.35 -0.56
N VAL A 249 -21.74 -8.48 -1.24
CA VAL A 249 -21.83 -8.60 -2.71
C VAL A 249 -21.52 -7.23 -3.32
N PRO A 250 -20.36 -7.02 -3.97
CA PRO A 250 -20.08 -5.72 -4.57
C PRO A 250 -21.00 -5.48 -5.78
N GLU A 251 -21.47 -4.24 -5.95
CA GLU A 251 -22.20 -3.79 -7.16
C GLU A 251 -21.33 -3.91 -8.44
N GLU A 252 -20.00 -3.86 -8.28
CA GLU A 252 -19.03 -4.13 -9.32
C GLU A 252 -18.12 -5.27 -8.84
N MET A 253 -18.27 -6.46 -9.43
CA MET A 253 -17.38 -7.60 -9.15
C MET A 253 -15.92 -7.19 -9.38
N GLU A 254 -15.19 -6.97 -8.29
CA GLU A 254 -13.73 -7.03 -8.31
C GLU A 254 -13.31 -8.43 -8.75
N ARG A 255 -12.21 -8.52 -9.52
CA ARG A 255 -11.65 -9.79 -10.05
C ARG A 255 -11.21 -10.79 -8.96
N SER A 256 -11.29 -10.45 -7.68
CA SER A 256 -10.87 -11.29 -6.56
C SER A 256 -11.97 -12.27 -6.12
N THR A 257 -13.25 -11.92 -6.14
CA THR A 257 -14.32 -12.85 -5.75
C THR A 257 -15.00 -13.45 -6.98
N THR A 258 -14.69 -14.71 -7.31
CA THR A 258 -15.30 -15.41 -8.44
C THR A 258 -16.78 -15.74 -8.22
N THR A 259 -17.28 -15.78 -6.98
CA THR A 259 -18.72 -15.94 -6.70
C THR A 259 -19.07 -15.40 -5.30
N CYS A 260 -19.64 -14.20 -5.22
CA CYS A 260 -20.23 -13.73 -3.97
C CYS A 260 -21.43 -14.63 -3.55
N PRO A 261 -21.97 -14.54 -2.32
CA PRO A 261 -23.22 -15.23 -1.97
C PRO A 261 -24.34 -14.73 -2.88
N CYS A 262 -24.49 -15.33 -4.05
CA CYS A 262 -25.65 -15.11 -4.86
C CYS A 262 -26.77 -15.89 -4.17
N ALA A 263 -27.85 -15.21 -3.83
CA ALA A 263 -29.15 -15.83 -3.55
C ALA A 263 -29.70 -16.64 -4.74
N ALA A 264 -28.85 -17.07 -5.69
CA ALA A 264 -29.21 -17.78 -6.91
C ALA A 264 -29.83 -19.15 -6.63
N ASP A 265 -29.48 -19.77 -5.50
CA ASP A 265 -30.11 -21.00 -4.98
C ASP A 265 -31.11 -20.71 -3.85
N MET A 266 -31.71 -19.51 -3.84
CA MET A 266 -32.91 -19.22 -3.04
C MET A 266 -34.13 -19.43 -3.93
N PRO A 267 -34.67 -20.65 -4.07
CA PRO A 267 -36.10 -20.71 -4.23
C PRO A 267 -36.65 -20.05 -2.96
N GLY A 268 -37.15 -18.81 -3.06
CA GLY A 268 -38.10 -18.34 -2.05
C GLY A 268 -39.11 -19.46 -1.80
N ALA A 269 -39.73 -19.54 -0.62
CA ALA A 269 -40.57 -20.68 -0.21
C ALA A 269 -41.55 -21.21 -1.29
N GLU A 270 -41.88 -20.38 -2.27
CA GLU A 270 -42.64 -20.57 -3.50
C GLU A 270 -42.06 -21.55 -4.55
N ASN A 271 -40.74 -21.83 -4.58
CA ASN A 271 -40.05 -22.55 -5.68
C ASN A 271 -39.25 -23.80 -5.25
N MET A 272 -39.59 -24.41 -4.10
CA MET A 272 -38.84 -25.55 -3.55
C MET A 272 -38.79 -26.76 -4.50
N PRO A 273 -37.60 -27.20 -4.97
CA PRO A 273 -37.48 -28.20 -6.03
C PRO A 273 -37.49 -29.66 -5.55
N LEU A 274 -37.57 -29.93 -4.24
CA LEU A 274 -37.35 -31.27 -3.67
C LEU A 274 -38.68 -32.00 -3.35
N PRO A 275 -38.86 -33.26 -3.81
CA PRO A 275 -39.99 -34.10 -3.43
C PRO A 275 -40.02 -34.32 -1.91
N GLY A 276 -41.12 -33.96 -1.26
CA GLY A 276 -41.31 -34.13 0.19
C GLY A 276 -41.61 -32.83 0.95
N PHE A 277 -41.37 -31.67 0.35
CA PHE A 277 -41.71 -30.38 0.95
C PHE A 277 -43.03 -29.84 0.39
N ARG A 278 -43.92 -29.41 1.27
CA ARG A 278 -45.21 -28.80 0.88
C ARG A 278 -44.96 -27.38 0.39
N ASN A 279 -45.39 -27.07 -0.83
CA ASN A 279 -45.38 -25.70 -1.37
C ASN A 279 -46.63 -24.91 -0.91
N ASP A 280 -46.95 -24.99 0.39
CA ASP A 280 -48.13 -24.35 1.00
C ASP A 280 -47.74 -23.24 2.01
N ARG A 281 -46.46 -22.84 2.01
CA ARG A 281 -45.87 -21.82 2.90
C ARG A 281 -45.94 -22.19 4.40
N SER A 282 -46.34 -23.40 4.76
CA SER A 282 -46.31 -23.86 6.15
C SER A 282 -44.87 -24.12 6.64
N TRP A 283 -43.92 -24.30 5.71
CA TRP A 283 -42.52 -24.58 6.01
C TRP A 283 -41.59 -24.27 4.83
N GLY A 284 -40.32 -23.91 5.09
CA GLY A 284 -39.28 -23.67 4.08
C GLY A 284 -37.87 -23.54 4.70
N PHE A 285 -36.82 -23.53 3.87
CA PHE A 285 -35.42 -23.29 4.30
C PHE A 285 -34.63 -22.55 3.21
N SER A 286 -33.58 -21.83 3.63
CA SER A 286 -32.62 -21.15 2.76
C SER A 286 -31.35 -21.97 2.62
N THR A 287 -30.68 -21.86 1.46
CA THR A 287 -29.38 -22.49 1.19
C THR A 287 -28.48 -21.55 0.42
N GLU A 288 -27.21 -21.54 0.79
CA GLU A 288 -26.17 -20.74 0.14
C GLU A 288 -25.04 -21.63 -0.38
N ARG A 289 -24.47 -21.25 -1.52
CA ARG A 289 -23.20 -21.77 -2.02
C ARG A 289 -22.26 -20.59 -2.20
N LEU A 290 -21.08 -20.67 -1.60
CA LEU A 290 -20.09 -19.58 -1.62
C LEU A 290 -18.82 -20.03 -2.34
N GLY A 291 -18.25 -19.14 -3.16
CA GLY A 291 -16.93 -19.28 -3.77
C GLY A 291 -16.10 -18.02 -3.48
N ILE A 292 -15.18 -18.10 -2.53
CA ILE A 292 -14.48 -16.93 -1.98
C ILE A 292 -12.97 -17.01 -2.24
N THR A 293 -12.39 -15.90 -2.69
CA THR A 293 -10.94 -15.64 -2.61
C THR A 293 -10.75 -14.54 -1.59
N PHE A 294 -10.05 -14.83 -0.50
CA PHE A 294 -9.90 -13.88 0.61
C PHE A 294 -8.50 -13.28 0.71
N HIS A 295 -7.48 -13.93 0.14
CA HIS A 295 -6.15 -13.35 -0.02
C HIS A 295 -6.21 -12.22 -1.06
N GLY A 296 -6.34 -11.00 -0.56
CA GLY A 296 -6.58 -9.76 -1.29
C GLY A 296 -6.73 -8.60 -0.31
N ASN A 297 -7.24 -7.45 -0.77
CA ASN A 297 -7.18 -6.20 0.02
C ASN A 297 -8.52 -5.79 0.64
N THR A 298 -9.54 -6.64 0.56
CA THR A 298 -10.92 -6.25 0.85
C THR A 298 -11.62 -7.09 1.90
N ILE A 299 -11.19 -8.35 2.07
CA ILE A 299 -11.77 -9.30 3.03
C ILE A 299 -10.84 -9.42 4.24
N THR A 300 -11.43 -9.32 5.44
CA THR A 300 -10.71 -9.62 6.68
C THR A 300 -10.42 -11.12 6.75
N HIS A 301 -9.14 -11.48 6.80
CA HIS A 301 -8.72 -12.88 6.81
C HIS A 301 -7.47 -13.09 7.65
N VAL A 302 -7.23 -14.35 8.01
CA VAL A 302 -6.00 -14.78 8.65
C VAL A 302 -5.12 -15.50 7.65
N ASP A 303 -3.82 -15.21 7.69
CA ASP A 303 -2.78 -15.96 6.99
C ASP A 303 -2.04 -16.87 7.97
N SER A 304 -1.96 -18.14 7.59
CA SER A 304 -1.16 -19.15 8.30
C SER A 304 0.26 -19.20 7.72
N PRO A 305 1.25 -19.75 8.45
CA PRO A 305 2.67 -19.74 8.04
C PRO A 305 2.99 -20.41 6.69
N CYS A 306 2.04 -21.13 6.08
CA CYS A 306 2.16 -21.66 4.73
C CYS A 306 1.60 -20.75 3.61
N HIS A 307 1.20 -19.51 3.92
CA HIS A 307 0.66 -18.58 2.92
C HIS A 307 1.73 -18.06 1.95
N ILE A 308 2.92 -17.75 2.45
CA ILE A 308 4.06 -17.27 1.65
C ILE A 308 5.20 -18.27 1.71
N PHE A 309 5.94 -18.37 0.61
CA PHE A 309 7.16 -19.16 0.49
C PHE A 309 8.35 -18.25 0.22
N TRP A 310 9.50 -18.59 0.78
CA TRP A 310 10.76 -17.92 0.49
C TRP A 310 11.86 -18.95 0.27
N ASP A 311 12.65 -18.76 -0.79
CA ASP A 311 13.74 -19.65 -1.19
C ASP A 311 13.34 -21.14 -1.22
N GLY A 312 12.14 -21.43 -1.73
CA GLY A 312 11.59 -22.79 -1.81
C GLY A 312 11.17 -23.41 -0.48
N THR A 313 11.10 -22.62 0.59
CA THR A 313 10.74 -23.09 1.93
C THR A 313 9.55 -22.32 2.54
N MET A 314 8.89 -23.00 3.47
CA MET A 314 7.86 -22.52 4.38
C MET A 314 8.42 -22.49 5.81
N TYR A 315 7.60 -22.03 6.75
CA TYR A 315 7.87 -22.15 8.17
C TYR A 315 8.40 -23.53 8.59
N ASN A 316 9.38 -23.49 9.48
CA ASN A 316 10.08 -24.63 10.05
C ASN A 316 10.85 -25.47 9.00
N GLY A 317 11.36 -24.81 7.95
CA GLY A 317 12.24 -25.42 6.94
C GLY A 317 11.54 -26.40 6.01
N ARG A 318 10.22 -26.42 5.97
CA ARG A 318 9.47 -27.34 5.13
C ARG A 318 9.46 -26.87 3.68
N SER A 319 9.56 -27.82 2.75
CA SER A 319 9.58 -27.49 1.32
C SER A 319 8.23 -26.96 0.86
N HIS A 320 8.24 -25.92 0.02
CA HIS A 320 7.04 -25.41 -0.66
C HIS A 320 6.33 -26.47 -1.52
N SER A 321 7.01 -27.57 -1.86
CA SER A 321 6.44 -28.71 -2.61
C SER A 321 5.34 -29.47 -1.85
N LEU A 322 5.18 -29.21 -0.55
CA LEU A 322 4.04 -29.71 0.25
C LEU A 322 2.74 -28.97 -0.04
N VAL A 323 2.77 -27.91 -0.87
CA VAL A 323 1.58 -27.22 -1.35
C VAL A 323 1.29 -27.65 -2.78
N ASP A 324 0.16 -28.32 -2.97
CA ASP A 324 -0.29 -28.78 -4.29
C ASP A 324 -1.70 -28.31 -4.64
N ALA A 325 -2.01 -28.29 -5.94
CA ALA A 325 -3.26 -27.75 -6.46
C ALA A 325 -4.50 -28.62 -6.13
N ALA A 326 -4.32 -29.89 -5.76
CA ALA A 326 -5.43 -30.82 -5.53
C ALA A 326 -5.87 -30.82 -4.05
N THR A 327 -4.92 -30.67 -3.12
CA THR A 327 -5.18 -30.82 -1.69
C THR A 327 -4.81 -29.59 -0.86
N GLY A 328 -4.14 -28.60 -1.46
CA GLY A 328 -3.65 -27.42 -0.77
C GLY A 328 -2.33 -27.69 -0.04
N SER A 329 -2.10 -27.01 1.08
CA SER A 329 -0.91 -27.16 1.91
C SER A 329 -1.02 -28.35 2.87
N GLY A 330 -0.07 -29.27 2.79
CA GLY A 330 0.10 -30.36 3.76
C GLY A 330 0.83 -29.96 5.05
N TRP A 331 1.18 -28.68 5.23
CA TRP A 331 1.94 -28.19 6.38
C TRP A 331 1.50 -26.80 6.83
N ALA A 332 1.39 -26.57 8.13
CA ALA A 332 1.07 -25.27 8.73
C ALA A 332 -0.15 -24.59 8.10
N ALA A 333 -1.13 -25.41 7.67
CA ALA A 333 -2.40 -24.93 7.15
C ALA A 333 -3.22 -24.29 8.27
N VAL A 334 -4.25 -23.53 7.90
CA VAL A 334 -5.08 -22.81 8.88
C VAL A 334 -5.71 -23.72 9.93
N THR A 335 -5.88 -25.01 9.62
CA THR A 335 -6.34 -26.04 10.57
C THR A 335 -5.42 -26.28 11.75
N ALA A 336 -4.15 -25.86 11.70
CA ALA A 336 -3.26 -25.87 12.86
C ALA A 336 -3.84 -25.04 14.03
N ALA A 337 -4.51 -23.93 13.72
CA ALA A 337 -5.21 -23.08 14.69
C ALA A 337 -6.63 -23.60 15.05
N ALA A 338 -6.87 -24.92 15.02
CA ALA A 338 -8.19 -25.52 15.23
C ALA A 338 -8.87 -25.17 16.57
N ASN A 339 -8.08 -24.81 17.59
CA ASN A 339 -8.59 -24.42 18.91
C ASN A 339 -8.96 -22.93 19.00
N GLY A 340 -8.86 -22.19 17.89
CA GLY A 340 -9.05 -20.76 17.85
C GLY A 340 -7.86 -19.98 18.40
N ILE A 341 -7.80 -18.71 18.00
CA ILE A 341 -6.81 -17.74 18.46
C ILE A 341 -7.50 -16.87 19.50
N ILE A 342 -7.29 -17.19 20.78
CA ILE A 342 -7.84 -16.44 21.91
C ILE A 342 -6.65 -15.92 22.69
N THR A 343 -6.42 -14.61 22.65
CA THR A 343 -5.29 -13.97 23.33
C THR A 343 -5.64 -12.54 23.74
N ARG A 344 -4.73 -11.86 24.43
CA ARG A 344 -4.87 -10.44 24.72
C ARG A 344 -4.52 -9.66 23.46
N GLY A 345 -5.46 -8.88 22.96
CA GLY A 345 -5.24 -7.93 21.87
C GLY A 345 -4.77 -6.59 22.43
N VAL A 346 -3.88 -5.91 21.70
CA VAL A 346 -3.46 -4.53 21.94
C VAL A 346 -3.66 -3.74 20.65
N LEU A 347 -4.41 -2.63 20.72
CA LEU A 347 -4.61 -1.75 19.57
C LEU A 347 -3.67 -0.55 19.62
N LEU A 348 -2.79 -0.44 18.62
CA LEU A 348 -1.91 0.70 18.42
C LEU A 348 -2.48 1.61 17.32
N ASP A 349 -2.99 2.78 17.72
CA ASP A 349 -3.65 3.74 16.82
C ASP A 349 -2.67 4.77 16.28
N ILE A 350 -2.01 4.42 15.16
CA ILE A 350 -0.92 5.24 14.62
C ILE A 350 -1.42 6.49 13.92
N ALA A 351 -2.59 6.43 13.28
CA ALA A 351 -3.23 7.63 12.74
C ALA A 351 -3.41 8.69 13.83
N LYS A 352 -3.89 8.28 15.02
CA LYS A 352 -4.02 9.16 16.18
C LYS A 352 -2.68 9.61 16.77
N VAL A 353 -1.65 8.75 16.79
CA VAL A 353 -0.30 9.14 17.23
C VAL A 353 0.29 10.22 16.32
N ARG A 354 0.09 10.09 15.02
CA ARG A 354 0.57 11.05 14.01
C ARG A 354 -0.36 12.26 13.81
N ASP A 355 -1.48 12.31 14.53
CA ASP A 355 -2.49 13.38 14.45
C ASP A 355 -3.05 13.59 13.03
N VAL A 356 -3.31 12.48 12.33
CA VAL A 356 -3.89 12.46 10.98
C VAL A 356 -5.16 11.61 10.96
N PRO A 357 -6.11 11.86 10.04
CA PRO A 357 -7.31 11.02 9.94
C PRO A 357 -6.98 9.60 9.46
N TRP A 358 -5.97 9.46 8.61
CA TRP A 358 -5.39 8.21 8.13
C TRP A 358 -3.98 8.46 7.57
N LEU A 359 -3.17 7.41 7.46
CA LEU A 359 -1.89 7.42 6.76
C LEU A 359 -2.11 7.28 5.26
N GLU A 360 -1.30 7.97 4.46
CA GLU A 360 -1.35 7.92 3.00
C GLU A 360 -0.62 6.67 2.45
N PRO A 361 -1.01 6.17 1.26
CA PRO A 361 -0.31 5.06 0.63
C PRO A 361 1.22 5.25 0.51
N GLY A 362 1.98 4.23 0.90
CA GLY A 362 3.44 4.26 0.96
C GLY A 362 4.01 4.90 2.22
N GLU A 363 3.19 5.28 3.20
CA GLU A 363 3.67 5.65 4.53
C GLU A 363 3.83 4.42 5.42
N GLY A 364 5.08 4.14 5.81
CA GLY A 364 5.41 3.03 6.71
C GLY A 364 5.22 3.41 8.18
N VAL A 365 4.83 2.43 9.00
CA VAL A 365 4.86 2.48 10.46
C VAL A 365 6.17 1.88 10.95
N PHE A 366 6.86 2.59 11.84
CA PHE A 366 8.18 2.23 12.36
C PHE A 366 8.12 1.90 13.86
N PRO A 367 9.14 1.22 14.43
CA PRO A 367 9.17 0.87 15.85
C PRO A 367 8.90 2.05 16.80
N GLN A 368 9.39 3.25 16.46
CA GLN A 368 9.20 4.44 17.28
C GLN A 368 7.73 4.89 17.32
N ASP A 369 6.98 4.67 16.24
CA ASP A 369 5.54 4.94 16.23
C ASP A 369 4.80 3.97 17.17
N LEU A 370 5.24 2.70 17.22
CA LEU A 370 4.67 1.68 18.12
C LEU A 370 4.93 2.03 19.59
N GLU A 371 6.17 2.42 19.92
CA GLU A 371 6.57 2.81 21.27
C GLU A 371 5.86 4.11 21.71
N GLU A 372 5.67 5.05 20.80
CA GLU A 372 4.91 6.27 21.07
C GLU A 372 3.41 5.98 21.25
N ALA A 373 2.86 5.02 20.50
CA ALA A 373 1.50 4.54 20.69
C ALA A 373 1.32 3.94 22.10
N GLU A 374 2.19 3.00 22.50
CA GLU A 374 2.22 2.45 23.85
C GLU A 374 2.23 3.54 24.93
N ARG A 375 3.11 4.54 24.77
CA ARG A 375 3.26 5.65 25.71
C ARG A 375 2.00 6.52 25.79
N ARG A 376 1.41 6.91 24.64
CA ARG A 376 0.23 7.79 24.60
C ARG A 376 -1.04 7.09 25.04
N GLN A 377 -1.18 5.81 24.72
CA GLN A 377 -2.34 5.00 25.02
C GLN A 377 -2.28 4.38 26.42
N GLY A 378 -1.10 4.40 27.07
CA GLY A 378 -0.92 3.82 28.40
C GLY A 378 -1.02 2.29 28.40
N VAL A 379 -0.59 1.66 27.30
CA VAL A 379 -0.61 0.20 27.11
C VAL A 379 0.81 -0.29 26.81
N ARG A 380 1.04 -1.59 27.04
CA ARG A 380 2.32 -2.24 26.73
C ARG A 380 2.03 -3.59 26.09
N VAL A 381 2.67 -3.87 24.96
CA VAL A 381 2.71 -5.16 24.30
C VAL A 381 3.61 -6.11 25.09
N ARG A 382 3.13 -7.33 25.28
CA ARG A 382 3.73 -8.39 26.09
C ARG A 382 3.77 -9.69 25.28
N PRO A 383 4.63 -10.65 25.68
CA PRO A 383 4.66 -11.97 25.06
C PRO A 383 3.28 -12.62 24.97
N GLY A 384 2.98 -13.17 23.79
CA GLY A 384 1.72 -13.84 23.51
C GLY A 384 0.59 -12.92 23.04
N ASP A 385 0.75 -11.59 23.10
CA ASP A 385 -0.28 -10.66 22.65
C ASP A 385 -0.51 -10.74 21.13
N ALA A 386 -1.72 -10.36 20.71
CA ALA A 386 -2.00 -9.93 19.35
C ALA A 386 -1.85 -8.41 19.26
N VAL A 387 -1.11 -7.90 18.26
CA VAL A 387 -0.94 -6.45 18.05
C VAL A 387 -1.71 -6.02 16.82
N LEU A 388 -2.75 -5.19 17.00
CA LEU A 388 -3.54 -4.63 15.92
C LEU A 388 -3.08 -3.20 15.62
N LEU A 389 -2.77 -2.92 14.37
CA LEU A 389 -2.27 -1.65 13.87
C LEU A 389 -3.37 -0.90 13.13
N ARG A 390 -3.80 0.25 13.67
CA ARG A 390 -4.71 1.15 12.94
C ARG A 390 -3.92 2.23 12.24
N THR A 391 -3.96 2.20 10.91
CA THR A 391 -3.42 3.23 10.02
C THR A 391 -4.48 4.28 9.66
N GLY A 392 -5.76 4.03 9.94
CA GLY A 392 -6.89 4.86 9.58
C GLY A 392 -7.43 4.55 8.17
N TYR A 393 -6.86 3.56 7.49
CA TYR A 393 -7.36 3.11 6.18
C TYR A 393 -8.84 2.69 6.25
N GLY A 394 -9.25 2.05 7.35
CA GLY A 394 -10.65 1.66 7.52
C GLY A 394 -11.61 2.86 7.48
N ARG A 395 -11.25 3.95 8.16
CA ARG A 395 -11.97 5.23 8.08
C ARG A 395 -12.04 5.77 6.65
N ALA A 396 -10.90 5.81 5.96
CA ALA A 396 -10.84 6.30 4.58
C ALA A 396 -11.77 5.49 3.67
N ARG A 397 -11.80 4.16 3.82
CA ARG A 397 -12.69 3.26 3.07
C ARG A 397 -14.17 3.52 3.38
N HIS A 398 -14.55 3.68 4.65
CA HIS A 398 -15.92 4.04 5.05
C HIS A 398 -16.37 5.40 4.48
N GLU A 399 -15.49 6.40 4.50
CA GLU A 399 -15.84 7.77 4.07
C GLU A 399 -15.84 7.96 2.55
N THR A 400 -14.94 7.28 1.83
CA THR A 400 -14.72 7.53 0.40
C THR A 400 -15.22 6.41 -0.51
N GLY A 401 -15.47 5.22 0.04
CA GLY A 401 -15.77 4.02 -0.74
C GLY A 401 -14.57 3.49 -1.55
N ALA A 402 -13.36 4.05 -1.37
CA ALA A 402 -12.17 3.59 -2.07
C ALA A 402 -11.85 2.14 -1.70
N SER A 403 -11.82 1.25 -2.70
CA SER A 403 -11.28 -0.10 -2.54
C SER A 403 -9.78 -0.11 -2.84
N GLY A 404 -9.10 -1.13 -2.31
CA GLY A 404 -7.64 -1.22 -2.23
C GLY A 404 -6.90 -1.04 -3.56
N GLY A 405 -5.59 -0.80 -3.43
CA GLY A 405 -4.65 -0.76 -4.54
C GLY A 405 -3.36 -1.44 -4.16
N PHE A 406 -2.41 -1.51 -5.09
CA PHE A 406 -1.09 -2.07 -4.80
C PHE A 406 -0.28 -1.21 -3.81
N THR A 407 -0.52 0.11 -3.77
CA THR A 407 0.11 1.03 -2.82
C THR A 407 -0.74 1.20 -1.58
N GLN A 408 -0.14 1.11 -0.40
CA GLN A 408 -0.85 1.21 0.88
C GLN A 408 0.09 1.63 2.02
N ALA A 409 -0.48 2.14 3.11
CA ALA A 409 0.23 2.28 4.38
C ALA A 409 0.30 0.93 5.10
N GLY A 410 1.25 0.78 6.02
CA GLY A 410 1.38 -0.47 6.75
C GLY A 410 2.63 -0.55 7.60
N TRP A 411 2.89 -1.73 8.16
CA TRP A 411 4.11 -2.09 8.84
C TRP A 411 5.31 -1.91 7.90
N HIS A 412 6.34 -1.24 8.40
CA HIS A 412 7.64 -1.24 7.78
C HIS A 412 8.46 -2.45 8.26
N ALA A 413 9.35 -2.99 7.41
CA ALA A 413 10.19 -4.15 7.73
C ALA A 413 11.02 -3.99 9.02
N SER A 414 11.39 -2.76 9.37
CA SER A 414 12.10 -2.46 10.62
C SER A 414 11.30 -2.75 11.89
N CYS A 415 10.00 -3.02 11.80
CA CYS A 415 9.20 -3.49 12.93
C CYS A 415 9.42 -4.97 13.26
N LEU A 416 9.97 -5.77 12.33
CA LEU A 416 10.12 -7.23 12.52
C LEU A 416 10.98 -7.59 13.74
N PRO A 417 12.16 -6.98 13.99
CA PRO A 417 12.92 -7.25 15.20
C PRO A 417 12.16 -6.89 16.48
N TRP A 418 11.38 -5.80 16.47
CA TRP A 418 10.59 -5.39 17.63
C TRP A 418 9.47 -6.39 17.92
N LEU A 419 8.79 -6.89 16.88
CA LEU A 419 7.74 -7.91 17.00
C LEU A 419 8.32 -9.23 17.52
N HIS A 420 9.50 -9.62 17.03
CA HIS A 420 10.22 -10.81 17.48
C HIS A 420 10.66 -10.69 18.95
N GLU A 421 11.30 -9.59 19.34
CA GLU A 421 11.73 -9.32 20.72
C GLU A 421 10.55 -9.34 21.71
N ARG A 422 9.40 -8.81 21.27
CA ARG A 422 8.17 -8.77 22.08
C ARG A 422 7.43 -10.10 22.15
N GLU A 423 7.88 -11.12 21.43
CA GLU A 423 7.24 -12.44 21.35
C GLU A 423 5.74 -12.32 21.00
N VAL A 424 5.45 -11.47 20.01
CA VAL A 424 4.09 -11.26 19.52
C VAL A 424 3.57 -12.55 18.90
N ALA A 425 2.35 -12.95 19.27
CA ALA A 425 1.75 -14.17 18.76
C ALA A 425 1.05 -13.98 17.40
N LEU A 426 0.49 -12.79 17.17
CA LEU A 426 -0.33 -12.46 16.02
C LEU A 426 -0.20 -10.96 15.73
N ILE A 427 -0.07 -10.56 14.47
CA ILE A 427 -0.24 -9.16 14.09
C ILE A 427 -1.48 -8.99 13.23
N GLY A 428 -2.08 -7.81 13.29
CA GLY A 428 -3.15 -7.41 12.39
C GLY A 428 -3.02 -5.96 12.00
N ALA A 429 -3.60 -5.60 10.87
CA ALA A 429 -3.67 -4.22 10.42
C ALA A 429 -5.01 -3.96 9.75
N ASP A 430 -5.41 -2.69 9.66
CA ASP A 430 -6.51 -2.27 8.79
C ASP A 430 -6.14 -2.27 7.29
N THR A 431 -4.93 -2.70 6.96
CA THR A 431 -4.40 -2.93 5.61
C THR A 431 -3.84 -4.37 5.48
N PRO A 432 -3.39 -4.82 4.28
CA PRO A 432 -2.67 -6.09 4.08
C PRO A 432 -1.24 -6.14 4.69
N GLN A 433 -1.07 -5.70 5.94
CA GLN A 433 0.19 -5.54 6.67
C GLN A 433 1.27 -4.62 6.05
N ASP A 434 1.85 -4.97 4.91
CA ASP A 434 3.03 -4.30 4.37
C ASP A 434 2.73 -2.89 3.89
N VAL A 435 3.59 -1.94 4.25
CA VAL A 435 3.65 -0.68 3.50
C VAL A 435 4.03 -0.98 2.04
N GLN A 436 3.33 -0.36 1.10
CA GLN A 436 3.66 -0.47 -0.32
C GLN A 436 3.74 0.89 -1.03
N PRO A 437 4.83 1.16 -1.78
CA PRO A 437 5.99 0.28 -2.01
C PRO A 437 6.84 0.05 -0.76
N SER A 438 7.32 -1.18 -0.57
CA SER A 438 8.05 -1.62 0.63
C SER A 438 9.46 -1.01 0.76
N GLY A 439 10.05 -0.58 -0.37
CA GLY A 439 11.40 -0.02 -0.42
C GLY A 439 12.51 -1.07 -0.62
N TYR A 440 12.17 -2.33 -0.87
CA TYR A 440 13.11 -3.43 -1.09
C TYR A 440 12.87 -4.08 -2.46
N GLU A 441 13.94 -4.32 -3.21
CA GLU A 441 13.85 -4.86 -4.58
C GLU A 441 13.62 -6.37 -4.59
N ASP A 442 14.33 -7.11 -3.73
CA ASP A 442 14.30 -8.58 -3.71
C ASP A 442 13.11 -9.15 -2.93
N VAL A 443 12.61 -8.42 -1.93
CA VAL A 443 11.53 -8.86 -1.05
C VAL A 443 10.37 -7.88 -1.13
N LEU A 444 9.40 -8.18 -1.99
CA LEU A 444 8.30 -7.25 -2.27
C LEU A 444 7.42 -6.98 -1.04
N MET A 445 7.17 -8.00 -0.21
CA MET A 445 6.35 -7.93 1.00
C MET A 445 7.16 -8.49 2.18
N PRO A 446 8.15 -7.72 2.68
CA PRO A 446 9.08 -8.20 3.69
C PRO A 446 8.40 -8.56 5.01
N VAL A 447 7.35 -7.84 5.41
CA VAL A 447 6.62 -8.14 6.65
C VAL A 447 5.92 -9.48 6.51
N HIS A 448 5.19 -9.72 5.42
CA HIS A 448 4.61 -11.03 5.16
C HIS A 448 5.65 -12.15 5.11
N ALA A 449 6.69 -11.99 4.27
CA ALA A 449 7.62 -13.06 3.97
C ALA A 449 8.43 -13.46 5.22
N VAL A 450 9.01 -12.51 5.94
CA VAL A 450 9.80 -12.80 7.15
C VAL A 450 8.89 -13.28 8.29
N SER A 451 7.73 -12.65 8.50
CA SER A 451 6.81 -13.05 9.57
C SER A 451 6.36 -14.49 9.39
N LEU A 452 5.80 -14.83 8.23
CA LEU A 452 5.24 -16.16 8.00
C LEU A 452 6.33 -17.23 7.91
N VAL A 453 7.38 -16.99 7.10
CA VAL A 453 8.37 -18.01 6.81
C VAL A 453 9.37 -18.16 7.95
N ALA A 454 10.02 -17.09 8.39
CA ALA A 454 11.08 -17.20 9.40
C ALA A 454 10.52 -17.25 10.83
N MET A 455 9.64 -16.31 11.17
CA MET A 455 9.15 -16.18 12.55
C MET A 455 8.03 -17.18 12.87
N GLY A 456 7.30 -17.68 11.87
CA GLY A 456 6.04 -18.41 12.08
C GLY A 456 4.93 -17.53 12.64
N LEU A 457 4.99 -16.22 12.35
CA LEU A 457 4.07 -15.19 12.82
C LEU A 457 2.84 -15.08 11.92
N TRP A 458 1.67 -15.33 12.50
CA TRP A 458 0.37 -15.27 11.82
C TRP A 458 -0.10 -13.83 11.63
N LEU A 459 -0.86 -13.58 10.56
CA LEU A 459 -1.28 -12.24 10.13
C LEU A 459 -2.80 -12.13 10.05
N LEU A 460 -3.38 -11.02 10.50
CA LEU A 460 -4.79 -10.65 10.32
C LEU A 460 -4.90 -9.45 9.37
N ASP A 461 -5.20 -9.74 8.12
CA ASP A 461 -5.21 -8.77 7.04
C ASP A 461 -6.56 -8.05 6.91
N ASN A 462 -6.51 -6.79 6.52
CA ASN A 462 -7.67 -5.96 6.21
C ASN A 462 -8.71 -5.94 7.33
N CYS A 463 -8.31 -5.77 8.58
CA CYS A 463 -9.27 -5.58 9.66
C CYS A 463 -10.07 -4.29 9.46
N ASP A 464 -11.31 -4.25 9.95
CA ASP A 464 -11.99 -2.97 10.20
C ASP A 464 -11.78 -2.60 11.67
N LEU A 465 -10.86 -1.67 11.92
CA LEU A 465 -10.47 -1.30 13.29
C LEU A 465 -11.21 -0.06 13.82
N GLU A 466 -12.14 0.53 13.06
CA GLU A 466 -12.77 1.80 13.44
C GLU A 466 -13.66 1.67 14.68
N ALA A 467 -14.48 0.62 14.74
CA ALA A 467 -15.32 0.35 15.91
C ALA A 467 -14.47 -0.01 17.15
N CYS A 468 -13.37 -0.72 16.95
CA CYS A 468 -12.41 -1.07 18.00
C CYS A 468 -11.70 0.17 18.55
N ALA A 469 -11.19 1.04 17.69
CA ALA A 469 -10.51 2.28 18.07
C ALA A 469 -11.44 3.27 18.78
N THR A 470 -12.65 3.43 18.27
CA THR A 470 -13.68 4.27 18.90
C THR A 470 -14.01 3.76 20.30
N THR A 471 -14.26 2.46 20.43
CA THR A 471 -14.57 1.83 21.73
C THR A 471 -13.39 1.94 22.71
N ALA A 472 -12.17 1.67 22.25
CA ALA A 472 -10.97 1.78 23.06
C ALA A 472 -10.76 3.21 23.60
N ALA A 473 -10.97 4.22 22.74
CA ALA A 473 -10.88 5.62 23.13
C ALA A 473 -11.98 6.04 24.11
N GLU A 474 -13.23 5.61 23.89
CA GLU A 474 -14.35 5.88 24.81
C GLU A 474 -14.13 5.30 26.20
N LEU A 475 -13.58 4.09 26.28
CA LEU A 475 -13.36 3.37 27.54
C LEU A 475 -12.02 3.72 28.21
N GLY A 476 -11.11 4.39 27.49
CA GLY A 476 -9.75 4.63 27.95
C GLY A 476 -8.95 3.33 28.14
N GLN A 477 -9.24 2.31 27.34
CA GLN A 477 -8.66 0.96 27.42
C GLN A 477 -8.20 0.53 26.03
N TRP A 478 -6.92 0.18 25.89
CA TRP A 478 -6.32 -0.18 24.59
C TRP A 478 -5.88 -1.63 24.49
N ASP A 479 -6.14 -2.42 25.54
CA ASP A 479 -6.02 -3.87 25.56
C ASP A 479 -7.36 -4.55 25.82
N PHE A 480 -7.57 -5.73 25.26
CA PHE A 480 -8.85 -6.45 25.29
C PHE A 480 -8.63 -7.95 25.12
N GLN A 481 -9.66 -8.75 25.33
CA GLN A 481 -9.64 -10.12 24.82
C GLN A 481 -9.89 -10.06 23.30
N LEU A 482 -8.98 -10.63 22.52
CA LEU A 482 -9.18 -10.90 21.10
C LEU A 482 -9.54 -12.37 20.93
N ALA A 483 -10.62 -12.64 20.21
CA ALA A 483 -10.99 -13.97 19.76
C ALA A 483 -11.15 -13.99 18.23
N ALA A 484 -10.39 -14.85 17.56
CA ALA A 484 -10.53 -15.13 16.14
C ALA A 484 -10.50 -16.65 15.92
N ALA A 485 -11.55 -17.18 15.28
CA ALA A 485 -11.66 -18.61 14.99
C ALA A 485 -11.60 -18.81 13.47
N PRO A 486 -10.47 -19.29 12.93
CA PRO A 486 -10.39 -19.64 11.52
C PRO A 486 -11.36 -20.78 11.18
N VAL A 487 -11.99 -20.71 10.02
CA VAL A 487 -12.76 -21.84 9.51
C VAL A 487 -11.78 -22.96 9.21
N ARG A 488 -12.14 -24.19 9.60
CA ARG A 488 -11.27 -25.36 9.50
C ARG A 488 -11.25 -25.94 8.08
N PHE A 489 -10.82 -25.14 7.12
CA PHE A 489 -10.59 -25.59 5.76
C PHE A 489 -9.28 -26.36 5.69
N ALA A 490 -9.36 -27.68 5.48
CA ALA A 490 -8.18 -28.51 5.33
C ALA A 490 -7.36 -28.06 4.10
N GLY A 491 -6.05 -27.93 4.28
CA GLY A 491 -5.13 -27.56 3.21
C GLY A 491 -5.13 -26.08 2.80
N THR A 492 -5.92 -25.20 3.41
CA THR A 492 -5.89 -23.78 3.05
C THR A 492 -4.82 -23.03 3.83
N SER A 493 -4.15 -22.10 3.16
CA SER A 493 -3.12 -21.25 3.78
C SER A 493 -3.68 -20.04 4.52
N GLY A 494 -4.99 -19.86 4.53
CA GLY A 494 -5.68 -18.88 5.36
C GLY A 494 -7.16 -19.18 5.52
N SER A 495 -7.88 -18.26 6.16
CA SER A 495 -9.33 -18.30 6.30
C SER A 495 -9.90 -16.89 6.44
N PRO A 496 -11.08 -16.59 5.87
CA PRO A 496 -11.84 -15.42 6.31
C PRO A 496 -12.17 -15.57 7.80
N VAL A 497 -12.08 -14.49 8.54
CA VAL A 497 -12.34 -14.48 9.99
C VAL A 497 -13.08 -13.22 10.40
N ASN A 498 -13.83 -13.33 11.49
CA ASN A 498 -14.30 -12.17 12.24
C ASN A 498 -13.53 -12.11 13.57
N PRO A 499 -12.44 -11.32 13.66
CA PRO A 499 -11.78 -11.08 14.94
C PRO A 499 -12.69 -10.22 15.81
N ILE A 500 -12.95 -10.66 17.04
CA ILE A 500 -13.82 -9.95 17.98
C ILE A 500 -12.97 -9.42 19.14
N ALA A 501 -12.98 -8.10 19.32
CA ALA A 501 -12.39 -7.43 20.47
C ALA A 501 -13.43 -7.28 21.58
N THR A 502 -13.15 -7.82 22.77
CA THR A 502 -14.04 -7.72 23.94
C THR A 502 -13.35 -7.00 25.09
N PHE A 503 -13.89 -5.83 25.46
CA PHE A 503 -13.33 -4.88 26.42
C PHE A 503 -13.84 -5.06 27.83
#